data_AF-A0AAN5UGX3-F1
#
_entry.id   AF-A0AAN5UGX3-F1
#
_cell.length_a   1.000
_cell.length_b   1.000
_cell.length_c   1.000
_cell.angle_alpha   90.00
_cell.angle_beta   90.00
_cell.angle_gamma   90.00
#
_symmetry.space_group_name_H-M   'P 1'
#
loop_
_entity.id
_entity.type
_entity.pdbx_description
1 polymer ?
#
loop_
_entity_poly.entity_id
_entity_poly.type
_entity_poly.pdbx_seq_one_letter_code
_entity_poly.pdbx_strand_id
1 'polypeptide(L)'
;MIKKKGFTLLEVSIVLGIGTLIAFMKFQDMRNNQEAVLADNVGTQIKQLGEAVNRYISIRYDKISTLSSSNNQSSDPGPRTCSAAGCEITYQTLINEGLLPVGYTGTNAQKASYKIVLKRSGTAPDYVINGLITTASPWEEGGRIRYDLLGKAVQAAGVDGGMSRNTKIASGYGGQWSENSNSYSNITGGGLLAYRVGYNSSMYSVYLRRDGTLPMTGDLNLGGKSIKNIKDITASGTTTTGTLKTTGNASVVSDLSVGGTSTLNGPVNINNNLKVKSDTYLNTLSTTGLARFGSRIATNGLNPNDLPAGWAGGVRTYDLYASGTVGVGTGKTVKAYMNNAGNIYASGNLTAGTIISNGTIESTGRIKAGEYLHLNGQATLNAKCTPNGLVGRDSTGRVLSCVNGKWQTASGDGLKGIFITITDQVSGYKCVIPNSDTGTCACPGSTYSPQFGYISGTLIAEYNDERCSGGKNDHCYSNYRRLYACQ
;
A
#
# COMPACT_ATOMS: atom_id res chain seq x y z
N MET A 1 29.85 35.12 116.77
CA MET A 1 29.15 36.05 115.87
C MET A 1 28.15 35.26 115.02
N ILE A 2 26.92 35.00 115.50
CA ILE A 2 25.79 34.47 114.71
C ILE A 2 24.50 35.04 115.32
N LYS A 3 23.88 36.04 114.67
CA LYS A 3 22.57 36.58 115.07
C LYS A 3 21.47 35.67 114.49
N LYS A 4 20.85 34.84 115.34
CA LYS A 4 19.58 34.15 115.01
C LYS A 4 18.44 35.16 115.16
N LYS A 5 17.79 35.55 114.05
CA LYS A 5 16.53 36.29 114.07
C LYS A 5 15.37 35.30 114.11
N GLY A 6 14.54 35.36 115.14
CA GLY A 6 13.31 34.57 115.24
C GLY A 6 12.19 35.17 114.38
N PHE A 7 11.50 34.33 113.63
CA PHE A 7 10.33 34.69 112.83
C PHE A 7 9.11 34.87 113.74
N THR A 8 8.34 35.94 113.53
CA THR A 8 7.09 36.18 114.26
C THR A 8 5.93 35.42 113.61
N LEU A 9 4.99 34.90 114.40
CA LEU A 9 3.81 34.16 113.94
C LEU A 9 2.95 34.95 112.91
N LEU A 10 3.05 36.28 112.93
CA LEU A 10 2.35 37.20 112.03
C LEU A 10 2.91 37.19 110.60
N GLU A 11 4.24 37.09 110.44
CA GLU A 11 4.87 37.07 109.10
C GLU A 11 4.55 35.76 108.36
N VAL A 12 4.51 34.63 109.07
CA VAL A 12 4.17 33.32 108.48
C VAL A 12 2.70 33.27 108.06
N SER A 13 1.78 33.81 108.85
CA SER A 13 0.36 33.82 108.52
C SER A 13 0.02 34.77 107.35
N ILE A 14 0.70 35.92 107.24
CA ILE A 14 0.56 36.83 106.08
C ILE A 14 1.12 36.19 104.81
N VAL A 15 2.30 35.56 104.85
CA VAL A 15 2.90 34.91 103.67
C VAL A 15 2.05 33.72 103.20
N LEU A 16 1.48 32.93 104.12
CA LEU A 16 0.54 31.85 103.77
C LEU A 16 -0.79 32.41 103.22
N GLY A 17 -1.32 33.50 103.77
CA GLY A 17 -2.53 34.16 103.27
C GLY A 17 -2.37 34.73 101.86
N ILE A 18 -1.26 35.43 101.59
CA ILE A 18 -0.95 35.97 100.26
C ILE A 18 -0.62 34.84 99.27
N GLY A 19 0.14 33.83 99.71
CA GLY A 19 0.51 32.68 98.87
C GLY A 19 -0.69 31.85 98.40
N THR A 20 -1.66 31.62 99.28
CA THR A 20 -2.91 30.89 98.94
C THR A 20 -3.79 31.69 97.98
N LEU A 21 -3.89 33.01 98.15
CA LEU A 21 -4.64 33.87 97.23
C LEU A 21 -4.01 33.90 95.82
N ILE A 22 -2.69 34.02 95.71
CA ILE A 22 -1.98 33.98 94.43
C ILE A 22 -2.12 32.60 93.76
N ALA A 23 -1.98 31.51 94.52
CA ALA A 23 -2.19 30.16 94.02
C ALA A 23 -3.62 29.95 93.51
N PHE A 24 -4.63 30.48 94.21
CA PHE A 24 -6.02 30.40 93.79
C PHE A 24 -6.31 31.22 92.52
N MET A 25 -5.75 32.44 92.41
CA MET A 25 -5.84 33.24 91.19
C MET A 25 -5.17 32.55 89.99
N LYS A 26 -3.98 31.97 90.18
CA LYS A 26 -3.28 31.21 89.14
C LYS A 26 -3.98 29.91 88.78
N PHE A 27 -4.62 29.24 89.73
CA PHE A 27 -5.45 28.07 89.47
C PHE A 27 -6.67 28.43 88.60
N GLN A 28 -7.34 29.55 88.90
CA GLN A 28 -8.45 30.03 88.06
C GLN A 28 -8.00 30.42 86.65
N ASP A 29 -6.88 31.14 86.52
CA ASP A 29 -6.28 31.50 85.24
C ASP A 29 -5.88 30.24 84.44
N MET A 30 -5.22 29.28 85.09
CA MET A 30 -4.88 27.99 84.48
C MET A 30 -6.12 27.22 84.03
N ARG A 31 -7.19 27.21 84.83
CA ARG A 31 -8.47 26.58 84.46
C ARG A 31 -9.10 27.26 83.24
N ASN A 32 -9.14 28.59 83.22
CA ASN A 32 -9.66 29.36 82.08
C ASN A 32 -8.83 29.16 80.80
N ASN A 33 -7.51 29.02 80.94
CA ASN A 33 -6.60 28.70 79.84
C ASN A 33 -6.80 27.25 79.34
N GLN A 34 -7.01 26.29 80.25
CA GLN A 34 -7.35 24.91 79.87
C GLN A 34 -8.69 24.86 79.11
N GLU A 35 -9.71 25.58 79.58
CA GLU A 35 -11.00 25.69 78.88
C GLU A 35 -10.87 26.37 77.51
N ALA A 36 -9.98 27.37 77.39
CA ALA A 36 -9.69 28.02 76.11
C ALA A 36 -9.00 27.07 75.11
N VAL A 37 -8.00 26.31 75.56
CA VAL A 37 -7.33 25.28 74.74
C VAL A 37 -8.29 24.17 74.36
N LEU A 38 -9.19 23.77 75.27
CA LEU A 38 -10.26 22.82 74.96
C LEU A 38 -11.16 23.33 73.84
N ALA A 39 -11.62 24.59 73.92
CA ALA A 39 -12.42 25.22 72.88
C ALA A 39 -11.70 25.32 71.52
N ASP A 40 -10.41 25.67 71.53
CA ASP A 40 -9.59 25.71 70.32
C ASP A 40 -9.47 24.31 69.66
N ASN A 41 -9.21 23.28 70.46
CA ASN A 41 -9.20 21.88 70.00
C ASN A 41 -10.55 21.45 69.41
N VAL A 42 -11.67 21.80 70.06
CA VAL A 42 -13.00 21.48 69.54
C VAL A 42 -13.27 22.18 68.20
N GLY A 43 -12.85 23.44 68.06
CA GLY A 43 -12.97 24.20 66.82
C GLY A 43 -12.10 23.66 65.67
N THR A 44 -10.85 23.31 65.96
CA THR A 44 -9.95 22.70 64.97
C THR A 44 -10.42 21.31 64.54
N GLN A 45 -11.00 20.52 65.46
CA GLN A 45 -11.59 19.21 65.16
C GLN A 45 -12.78 19.29 64.21
N ILE A 46 -13.71 20.26 64.40
CA ILE A 46 -14.83 20.42 63.46
C ILE A 46 -14.36 20.95 62.11
N LYS A 47 -13.31 21.78 62.07
CA LYS A 47 -12.69 22.23 60.83
C LYS A 47 -12.07 21.09 60.04
N GLN A 48 -11.29 20.22 60.69
CA GLN A 48 -10.72 19.02 60.05
C GLN A 48 -11.82 18.12 59.46
N LEU A 49 -12.91 17.94 60.20
CA LEU A 49 -14.08 17.20 59.72
C LEU A 49 -14.73 17.89 58.50
N GLY A 50 -14.89 19.21 58.56
CA GLY A 50 -15.43 20.02 57.47
C GLY A 50 -14.62 19.93 56.17
N GLU A 51 -13.30 19.98 56.26
CA GLU A 51 -12.40 19.80 55.12
C GLU A 51 -12.53 18.41 54.50
N ALA A 52 -12.65 17.36 55.31
CA ALA A 52 -12.90 16.01 54.83
C ALA A 52 -14.26 15.89 54.13
N VAL A 53 -15.32 16.51 54.68
CA VAL A 53 -16.64 16.53 54.03
C VAL A 53 -16.61 17.31 52.71
N ASN A 54 -15.89 18.43 52.62
CA ASN A 54 -15.71 19.17 51.37
C ASN A 54 -15.09 18.30 50.26
N ARG A 55 -14.07 17.49 50.60
CA ARG A 55 -13.48 16.53 49.64
C ARG A 55 -14.47 15.44 49.26
N TYR A 56 -15.24 14.93 50.22
CA TYR A 56 -16.28 13.93 49.95
C TYR A 56 -17.34 14.45 48.97
N ILE A 57 -17.81 15.69 49.14
CA ILE A 57 -18.75 16.34 48.21
C ILE A 57 -18.19 16.37 46.79
N SER A 58 -16.90 16.67 46.63
CA SER A 58 -16.23 16.70 45.32
C SER A 58 -16.15 15.30 44.68
N ILE A 59 -15.74 14.29 45.45
CA ILE A 59 -15.57 12.92 44.97
C ILE A 59 -16.91 12.29 44.59
N ARG A 60 -17.94 12.50 45.43
CA ARG A 60 -19.28 11.89 45.30
C ARG A 60 -20.34 12.87 44.80
N TYR A 61 -19.94 13.90 44.07
CA TYR A 61 -20.87 14.91 43.55
C TYR A 61 -21.99 14.27 42.72
N ASP A 62 -21.68 13.30 41.86
CA ASP A 62 -22.67 12.56 41.05
C ASP A 62 -23.70 11.83 41.93
N LYS A 63 -23.26 11.19 43.00
CA LYS A 63 -24.15 10.44 43.90
C LYS A 63 -24.99 11.35 44.76
N ILE A 64 -24.43 12.45 45.27
CA ILE A 64 -25.15 13.40 46.13
C ILE A 64 -26.12 14.24 45.28
N SER A 65 -25.71 14.65 44.08
CA SER A 65 -26.58 15.36 43.13
C SER A 65 -27.73 14.52 42.60
N THR A 66 -27.62 13.19 42.61
CA THR A 66 -28.73 12.28 42.27
C THR A 66 -29.48 11.75 43.49
N LEU A 67 -29.10 12.16 44.71
CA LEU A 67 -29.67 11.68 45.98
C LEU A 67 -29.60 10.15 46.13
N SER A 68 -28.47 9.55 45.75
CA SER A 68 -28.24 8.10 45.80
C SER A 68 -27.66 7.65 47.16
N SER A 69 -28.36 6.76 47.87
CA SER A 69 -27.89 6.15 49.12
C SER A 69 -26.82 5.06 48.87
N SER A 70 -25.98 4.78 49.88
CA SER A 70 -25.02 3.66 49.88
C SER A 70 -24.83 3.07 51.27
N ASN A 71 -24.52 1.77 51.36
CA ASN A 71 -24.22 1.05 52.60
C ASN A 71 -23.04 0.08 52.38
N ASN A 72 -21.80 0.60 52.34
CA ASN A 72 -20.56 -0.18 52.25
C ASN A 72 -20.37 -1.01 50.98
N GLN A 73 -20.59 -0.42 49.79
CA GLN A 73 -20.26 -1.05 48.50
C GLN A 73 -18.82 -0.76 48.06
N SER A 74 -18.19 -1.68 47.33
CA SER A 74 -16.76 -1.57 46.95
C SER A 74 -16.41 -0.32 46.14
N SER A 75 -17.33 0.18 45.31
CA SER A 75 -17.15 1.41 44.50
C SER A 75 -17.78 2.66 45.12
N ASP A 76 -18.56 2.51 46.19
CA ASP A 76 -19.23 3.58 46.93
C ASP A 76 -19.29 3.19 48.42
N PRO A 77 -18.19 3.40 49.17
CA PRO A 77 -17.98 2.79 50.47
C PRO A 77 -18.98 3.17 51.56
N GLY A 78 -19.83 4.20 51.41
CA GLY A 78 -20.89 4.53 52.38
C GLY A 78 -20.42 4.58 53.86
N PRO A 79 -21.36 4.60 54.83
CA PRO A 79 -22.79 4.73 54.66
C PRO A 79 -23.18 6.16 54.24
N ARG A 80 -24.12 6.29 53.31
CA ARG A 80 -24.74 7.57 52.93
C ARG A 80 -26.23 7.34 52.78
N THR A 81 -27.04 8.09 53.50
CA THR A 81 -28.50 7.96 53.45
C THR A 81 -29.10 9.19 52.80
N CYS A 82 -29.63 9.05 51.59
CA CYS A 82 -30.24 10.13 50.83
C CYS A 82 -31.76 10.03 50.78
N SER A 83 -32.43 11.17 50.82
CA SER A 83 -33.87 11.36 50.69
C SER A 83 -34.16 12.63 49.88
N ALA A 84 -35.43 12.95 49.66
CA ALA A 84 -35.83 14.23 49.03
C ALA A 84 -35.32 15.47 49.80
N ALA A 85 -35.04 15.34 51.11
CA ALA A 85 -34.55 16.43 51.95
C ALA A 85 -33.02 16.66 51.85
N GLY A 86 -32.27 15.71 51.29
CA GLY A 86 -30.81 15.74 51.26
C GLY A 86 -30.19 14.39 51.62
N CYS A 87 -28.88 14.37 51.83
CA CYS A 87 -28.10 13.20 52.22
C CYS A 87 -27.46 13.39 53.59
N GLU A 88 -27.55 12.37 54.44
CA GLU A 88 -26.82 12.30 55.71
C GLU A 88 -25.64 11.33 55.57
N ILE A 89 -24.49 11.73 56.09
CA ILE A 89 -23.28 10.90 56.18
C ILE A 89 -22.75 10.89 57.61
N THR A 90 -21.84 9.96 57.88
CA THR A 90 -21.19 9.83 59.18
C THR A 90 -19.69 10.03 59.03
N TYR A 91 -18.97 10.20 60.14
CA TYR A 91 -17.51 10.20 60.11
C TYR A 91 -16.95 8.86 59.57
N GLN A 92 -17.67 7.75 59.76
CA GLN A 92 -17.30 6.44 59.22
C GLN A 92 -17.28 6.47 57.69
N THR A 93 -18.19 7.21 57.06
CA THR A 93 -18.21 7.42 55.61
C THR A 93 -16.90 8.03 55.12
N LEU A 94 -16.38 9.00 55.87
CA LEU A 94 -15.14 9.68 55.53
C LEU A 94 -13.91 8.78 55.78
N ILE A 95 -13.94 7.91 56.79
CA ILE A 95 -12.90 6.89 57.01
C ILE A 95 -12.89 5.88 55.87
N ASN A 96 -14.06 5.37 55.47
CA ASN A 96 -14.21 4.40 54.39
C ASN A 96 -13.75 4.95 53.04
N GLU A 97 -13.86 6.27 52.86
CA GLU A 97 -13.36 7.01 51.69
C GLU A 97 -11.87 7.42 51.80
N GLY A 98 -11.20 7.09 52.90
CA GLY A 98 -9.80 7.44 53.15
C GLY A 98 -9.56 8.93 53.42
N LEU A 99 -10.60 9.69 53.77
CA LEU A 99 -10.55 11.13 54.03
C LEU A 99 -10.26 11.47 55.50
N LEU A 100 -10.51 10.52 56.42
CA LEU A 100 -10.13 10.60 57.83
C LEU A 100 -9.30 9.36 58.25
N PRO A 101 -8.40 9.49 59.25
CA PRO A 101 -7.64 8.35 59.77
C PRO A 101 -8.54 7.28 60.39
N VAL A 102 -8.13 6.01 60.30
CA VAL A 102 -8.85 4.85 60.86
C VAL A 102 -9.09 4.93 62.37
N GLY A 103 -8.30 5.71 63.10
CA GLY A 103 -8.45 5.93 64.55
C GLY A 103 -9.39 7.08 64.94
N TYR A 104 -10.06 7.73 63.99
CA TYR A 104 -10.97 8.85 64.27
C TYR A 104 -12.27 8.36 64.95
N THR A 105 -12.59 8.90 66.13
CA THR A 105 -13.70 8.39 66.97
C THR A 105 -15.02 9.14 66.82
N GLY A 106 -15.09 10.18 65.98
CA GLY A 106 -16.34 10.93 65.75
C GLY A 106 -16.81 11.82 66.89
N THR A 107 -16.01 11.95 67.96
CA THR A 107 -16.30 12.76 69.15
C THR A 107 -15.23 13.83 69.34
N ASN A 108 -15.65 15.04 69.66
CA ASN A 108 -14.74 16.15 69.95
C ASN A 108 -14.17 16.08 71.37
N ALA A 109 -13.26 16.99 71.71
CA ALA A 109 -12.64 17.05 73.05
C ALA A 109 -13.64 17.37 74.18
N GLN A 110 -14.82 17.91 73.87
CA GLN A 110 -15.95 18.10 74.80
C GLN A 110 -16.88 16.86 74.87
N LYS A 111 -16.51 15.75 74.22
CA LYS A 111 -17.26 14.50 74.13
C LYS A 111 -18.60 14.59 73.37
N ALA A 112 -18.81 15.65 72.59
CA ALA A 112 -19.94 15.73 71.67
C ALA A 112 -19.62 15.05 70.33
N SER A 113 -20.57 14.29 69.81
CA SER A 113 -20.50 13.72 68.45
C SER A 113 -20.98 14.72 67.40
N TYR A 114 -20.75 14.42 66.13
CA TYR A 114 -21.15 15.29 65.01
C TYR A 114 -22.28 14.68 64.16
N LYS A 115 -23.15 15.54 63.62
CA LYS A 115 -24.15 15.22 62.59
C LYS A 115 -23.84 15.97 61.31
N ILE A 116 -23.76 15.26 60.18
CA ILE A 116 -23.35 15.81 58.88
C ILE A 116 -24.52 15.70 57.90
N VAL A 117 -25.11 16.83 57.52
CA VAL A 117 -26.23 16.88 56.57
C VAL A 117 -25.78 17.62 55.32
N LEU A 118 -25.97 16.99 54.16
CA LEU A 118 -25.70 17.52 52.82
C LEU A 118 -27.01 17.81 52.12
N LYS A 119 -27.11 18.95 51.45
CA LYS A 119 -28.30 19.39 50.75
C LYS A 119 -27.97 19.79 49.32
N ARG A 120 -28.77 19.25 48.39
CA ARG A 120 -28.76 19.63 46.98
C ARG A 120 -29.69 20.82 46.75
N SER A 121 -29.24 21.77 45.94
CA SER A 121 -30.01 22.95 45.49
C SER A 121 -29.72 23.24 44.01
N GLY A 122 -30.51 24.11 43.37
CA GLY A 122 -30.39 24.41 41.94
C GLY A 122 -31.19 23.46 41.03
N THR A 123 -30.99 23.57 39.72
CA THR A 123 -31.64 22.78 38.67
C THR A 123 -30.63 21.91 37.94
N ALA A 124 -31.05 20.75 37.44
CA ALA A 124 -30.18 19.89 36.63
C ALA A 124 -29.69 20.64 35.37
N PRO A 125 -28.44 20.41 34.92
CA PRO A 125 -27.41 19.54 35.50
C PRO A 125 -26.55 20.23 36.58
N ASP A 126 -26.69 21.54 36.77
CA ASP A 126 -25.81 22.38 37.59
C ASP A 126 -26.24 22.46 39.06
N TYR A 127 -26.39 21.29 39.70
CA TYR A 127 -26.75 21.25 41.12
C TYR A 127 -25.64 21.82 42.01
N VAL A 128 -26.01 22.58 43.04
CA VAL A 128 -25.09 23.04 44.08
C VAL A 128 -25.30 22.18 45.33
N ILE A 129 -24.23 21.55 45.80
CA ILE A 129 -24.24 20.69 46.98
C ILE A 129 -23.62 21.44 48.14
N ASN A 130 -24.45 21.87 49.09
CA ASN A 130 -24.02 22.47 50.35
C ASN A 130 -24.17 21.47 51.50
N GLY A 131 -23.63 21.77 52.66
CA GLY A 131 -23.86 20.99 53.86
C GLY A 131 -23.64 21.77 55.15
N LEU A 132 -24.17 21.22 56.24
CA LEU A 132 -23.99 21.72 57.58
C LEU A 132 -23.62 20.58 58.53
N ILE A 133 -22.50 20.74 59.20
CA ILE A 133 -22.05 19.88 60.29
C ILE A 133 -22.48 20.57 61.59
N THR A 134 -23.06 19.82 62.52
CA THR A 134 -23.35 20.30 63.88
C THR A 134 -22.88 19.29 64.91
N THR A 135 -22.63 19.75 66.13
CA THR A 135 -22.55 18.86 67.29
C THR A 135 -23.94 18.30 67.60
N ALA A 136 -24.01 17.05 68.07
CA ALA A 136 -25.27 16.37 68.36
C ALA A 136 -25.89 16.80 69.70
N SER A 137 -25.09 17.41 70.58
CA SER A 137 -25.48 17.89 71.91
C SER A 137 -24.95 19.30 72.14
N PRO A 138 -25.69 20.16 72.87
CA PRO A 138 -25.23 21.50 73.18
C PRO A 138 -24.03 21.50 74.13
N TRP A 139 -23.20 22.53 74.05
CA TRP A 139 -22.13 22.74 75.02
C TRP A 139 -22.72 23.34 76.30
N GLU A 140 -23.10 22.46 77.23
CA GLU A 140 -23.71 22.83 78.51
C GLU A 140 -22.88 22.36 79.71
N GLU A 141 -22.76 23.24 80.70
CA GLU A 141 -22.18 22.93 82.01
C GLU A 141 -23.09 23.50 83.10
N GLY A 142 -23.52 22.66 84.05
CA GLY A 142 -24.39 23.09 85.15
C GLY A 142 -25.75 23.65 84.70
N GLY A 143 -26.29 23.17 83.57
CA GLY A 143 -27.56 23.64 83.01
C GLY A 143 -27.50 24.99 82.27
N ARG A 144 -26.29 25.51 82.02
CA ARG A 144 -26.06 26.74 81.24
C ARG A 144 -25.24 26.45 80.00
N ILE A 145 -25.65 27.02 78.87
CA ILE A 145 -24.91 26.94 77.61
C ILE A 145 -23.65 27.82 77.71
N ARG A 146 -22.47 27.23 77.48
CA ARG A 146 -21.17 27.90 77.48
C ARG A 146 -20.90 28.62 76.15
N TYR A 147 -21.66 29.68 75.88
CA TYR A 147 -21.48 30.48 74.66
C TYR A 147 -20.10 31.16 74.56
N ASP A 148 -19.43 31.35 75.68
CA ASP A 148 -18.07 31.87 75.77
C ASP A 148 -17.04 30.89 75.16
N LEU A 149 -17.14 29.59 75.48
CA LEU A 149 -16.28 28.55 74.91
C LEU A 149 -16.71 28.21 73.48
N LEU A 150 -18.01 28.19 73.23
CA LEU A 150 -18.55 27.97 71.89
C LEU A 150 -18.07 29.06 70.91
N GLY A 151 -18.06 30.33 71.34
CA GLY A 151 -17.52 31.44 70.56
C GLY A 151 -16.03 31.30 70.24
N LYS A 152 -15.22 30.79 71.19
CA LYS A 152 -13.79 30.46 70.95
C LYS A 152 -13.63 29.30 69.97
N ALA A 153 -14.44 28.24 70.10
CA ALA A 153 -14.42 27.11 69.17
C ALA A 153 -14.83 27.55 67.75
N VAL A 154 -15.80 28.45 67.63
CA VAL A 154 -16.18 29.05 66.34
C VAL A 154 -15.02 29.86 65.74
N GLN A 155 -14.30 30.65 66.53
CA GLN A 155 -13.11 31.38 66.07
C GLN A 155 -12.02 30.44 65.55
N ALA A 156 -11.74 29.35 66.27
CA ALA A 156 -10.76 28.35 65.88
C ALA A 156 -11.17 27.56 64.62
N ALA A 157 -12.47 27.31 64.45
CA ALA A 157 -13.02 26.70 63.25
C ALA A 157 -12.90 27.62 62.00
N GLY A 158 -12.83 28.93 62.20
CA GLY A 158 -12.66 29.93 61.15
C GLY A 158 -13.98 30.44 60.55
N VAL A 159 -13.90 30.99 59.33
CA VAL A 159 -15.04 31.68 58.67
C VAL A 159 -16.26 30.78 58.40
N ASP A 160 -16.03 29.48 58.23
CA ASP A 160 -17.09 28.48 58.04
C ASP A 160 -17.62 27.92 59.37
N GLY A 161 -16.97 28.24 60.49
CA GLY A 161 -17.43 27.92 61.83
C GLY A 161 -18.63 28.79 62.23
N GLY A 162 -19.54 28.21 63.00
CA GLY A 162 -20.73 28.89 63.50
C GLY A 162 -21.33 28.19 64.72
N MET A 163 -22.42 28.73 65.24
CA MET A 163 -23.13 28.14 66.37
C MET A 163 -24.63 28.37 66.30
N SER A 164 -25.41 27.47 66.90
CA SER A 164 -26.84 27.66 67.05
C SER A 164 -27.18 28.50 68.29
N ARG A 165 -28.12 29.44 68.12
CA ARG A 165 -28.62 30.26 69.24
C ARG A 165 -29.94 29.73 69.80
N ASN A 166 -30.65 28.96 69.00
CA ASN A 166 -31.93 28.34 69.31
C ASN A 166 -32.15 27.14 68.39
N THR A 167 -33.33 26.53 68.46
CA THR A 167 -33.72 25.38 67.63
C THR A 167 -33.94 25.71 66.14
N LYS A 168 -33.91 26.98 65.74
CA LYS A 168 -34.29 27.41 64.38
C LYS A 168 -33.13 27.82 63.51
N ILE A 169 -32.07 28.40 64.08
CA ILE A 169 -31.01 29.09 63.34
C ILE A 169 -29.62 28.74 63.88
N ALA A 170 -28.70 28.43 62.97
CA ALA A 170 -27.26 28.42 63.19
C ALA A 170 -26.61 29.56 62.41
N SER A 171 -25.70 30.31 63.04
CA SER A 171 -25.05 31.47 62.42
C SER A 171 -23.54 31.36 62.50
N GLY A 172 -22.87 31.77 61.43
CA GLY A 172 -21.42 31.79 61.31
C GLY A 172 -20.75 32.83 62.20
N TYR A 173 -19.42 32.72 62.30
CA TYR A 173 -18.57 33.73 62.92
C TYR A 173 -18.90 35.14 62.38
N GLY A 174 -19.14 36.11 63.26
CA GLY A 174 -19.51 37.48 62.88
C GLY A 174 -20.81 37.61 62.09
N GLY A 175 -21.68 36.60 62.06
CA GLY A 175 -22.95 36.61 61.31
C GLY A 175 -22.79 36.52 59.79
N GLN A 176 -21.62 36.11 59.30
CA GLN A 176 -21.29 36.06 57.86
C GLN A 176 -22.15 35.10 57.04
N TRP A 177 -22.76 34.11 57.70
CA TRP A 177 -23.74 33.22 57.12
C TRP A 177 -24.77 32.81 58.16
N SER A 178 -25.94 32.39 57.71
CA SER A 178 -27.00 31.88 58.57
C SER A 178 -27.74 30.76 57.87
N GLU A 179 -27.90 29.65 58.58
CA GLU A 179 -28.63 28.47 58.11
C GLU A 179 -29.82 28.17 59.01
N ASN A 180 -30.90 27.67 58.42
CA ASN A 180 -32.15 27.43 59.11
C ASN A 180 -32.48 25.93 59.22
N SER A 181 -33.22 25.59 60.28
CA SER A 181 -33.65 24.21 60.58
C SER A 181 -34.55 23.57 59.51
N ASN A 182 -35.28 24.36 58.72
CA ASN A 182 -36.05 23.84 57.58
C ASN A 182 -35.13 23.34 56.46
N SER A 183 -33.93 23.91 56.33
CA SER A 183 -32.91 23.46 55.40
C SER A 183 -32.02 22.38 55.98
N TYR A 184 -31.72 22.44 57.27
CA TYR A 184 -30.80 21.55 57.96
C TYR A 184 -31.41 21.05 59.26
N SER A 185 -31.96 19.83 59.22
CA SER A 185 -32.65 19.20 60.35
C SER A 185 -31.76 18.90 61.56
N ASN A 186 -30.44 18.99 61.41
CA ASN A 186 -29.48 18.81 62.50
C ASN A 186 -29.34 20.05 63.42
N ILE A 187 -30.03 21.16 63.13
CA ILE A 187 -30.18 22.29 64.07
C ILE A 187 -31.32 21.97 65.04
N THR A 188 -30.97 21.40 66.20
CA THR A 188 -31.94 20.79 67.13
C THR A 188 -32.06 21.50 68.50
N GLY A 189 -31.17 22.44 68.79
CA GLY A 189 -31.10 23.13 70.08
C GLY A 189 -30.22 24.38 69.99
N GLY A 190 -30.26 25.24 71.01
CA GLY A 190 -29.25 26.31 71.17
C GLY A 190 -27.96 25.74 71.75
N GLY A 191 -26.81 26.33 71.42
CA GLY A 191 -25.51 25.92 71.97
C GLY A 191 -24.80 24.80 71.19
N LEU A 192 -25.23 24.49 69.96
CA LEU A 192 -24.54 23.54 69.08
C LEU A 192 -23.43 24.27 68.32
N LEU A 193 -22.22 23.69 68.30
CA LEU A 193 -21.17 24.09 67.37
C LEU A 193 -21.55 23.63 65.96
N ALA A 194 -21.38 24.50 64.97
CA ALA A 194 -21.72 24.26 63.57
C ALA A 194 -20.54 24.58 62.64
N TYR A 195 -20.53 23.95 61.46
CA TYR A 195 -19.56 24.21 60.40
C TYR A 195 -20.21 24.01 59.03
N ARG A 196 -20.09 24.99 58.13
CA ARG A 196 -20.67 24.94 56.79
C ARG A 196 -19.70 24.33 55.77
N VAL A 197 -20.22 23.55 54.83
CA VAL A 197 -19.43 22.86 53.78
C VAL A 197 -20.11 22.99 52.41
N GLY A 198 -19.40 22.70 51.32
CA GLY A 198 -19.94 22.59 49.96
C GLY A 198 -20.07 23.90 49.17
N TYR A 199 -19.52 25.00 49.67
CA TYR A 199 -19.55 26.29 48.97
C TYR A 199 -18.85 26.18 47.59
N ASN A 200 -19.59 26.48 46.51
CA ASN A 200 -19.13 26.52 45.11
C ASN A 200 -18.80 25.16 44.46
N SER A 201 -19.59 24.11 44.75
CA SER A 201 -19.36 22.74 44.25
C SER A 201 -19.45 22.55 42.71
N SER A 202 -19.91 23.54 41.95
CA SER A 202 -20.03 23.48 40.48
C SER A 202 -18.68 23.45 39.75
N MET A 203 -17.59 23.88 40.40
CA MET A 203 -16.26 23.86 39.78
C MET A 203 -15.62 22.45 39.72
N TYR A 204 -16.20 21.45 40.39
CA TYR A 204 -15.63 20.10 40.45
C TYR A 204 -15.97 19.20 39.25
N SER A 205 -16.92 19.60 38.38
CA SER A 205 -17.25 18.90 37.12
C SER A 205 -16.41 19.35 35.91
N VAL A 206 -15.47 20.27 36.10
CA VAL A 206 -14.69 20.91 35.01
C VAL A 206 -13.49 20.06 34.54
N TYR A 207 -13.10 19.03 35.29
CA TYR A 207 -11.94 18.19 34.96
C TYR A 207 -12.35 16.79 34.50
N LEU A 208 -11.76 16.33 33.40
CA LEU A 208 -11.81 14.93 32.99
C LEU A 208 -11.05 14.06 34.00
N ARG A 209 -11.69 13.02 34.53
CA ARG A 209 -11.02 12.09 35.44
C ARG A 209 -10.12 11.14 34.67
N ARG A 210 -8.87 11.01 35.12
CA ARG A 210 -7.85 10.14 34.51
C ARG A 210 -8.01 8.67 34.87
N ASP A 211 -8.79 8.37 35.91
CA ASP A 211 -9.08 7.02 36.38
C ASP A 211 -10.19 6.33 35.56
N GLY A 212 -10.80 7.04 34.60
CA GLY A 212 -11.88 6.52 33.75
C GLY A 212 -13.22 6.37 34.46
N THR A 213 -13.34 6.75 35.75
CA THR A 213 -14.56 6.57 36.54
C THR A 213 -15.67 7.55 36.17
N LEU A 214 -15.33 8.64 35.47
CA LEU A 214 -16.27 9.60 34.93
C LEU A 214 -16.04 9.76 33.42
N PRO A 215 -16.79 9.02 32.56
CA PRO A 215 -16.70 9.18 31.13
C PRO A 215 -17.22 10.55 30.71
N MET A 216 -16.75 11.03 29.56
CA MET A 216 -17.29 12.23 28.94
C MET A 216 -18.74 11.99 28.51
N THR A 217 -19.65 12.89 28.87
CA THR A 217 -21.06 12.85 28.43
C THR A 217 -21.33 13.71 27.19
N GLY A 218 -20.28 14.30 26.62
CA GLY A 218 -20.32 15.13 25.41
C GLY A 218 -18.94 15.20 24.76
N ASP A 219 -18.85 15.92 23.64
CA ASP A 219 -17.63 15.97 22.83
C ASP A 219 -16.50 16.80 23.47
N LEU A 220 -15.26 16.39 23.24
CA LEU A 220 -14.08 17.19 23.60
C LEU A 220 -13.75 18.17 22.47
N ASN A 221 -14.18 19.42 22.60
CA ASN A 221 -13.77 20.48 21.68
C ASN A 221 -12.48 21.15 22.18
N LEU A 222 -11.38 20.97 21.44
CA LEU A 222 -10.07 21.55 21.78
C LEU A 222 -9.81 22.93 21.16
N GLY A 223 -10.77 23.53 20.43
CA GLY A 223 -10.64 24.88 19.88
C GLY A 223 -9.40 25.07 18.99
N GLY A 224 -9.04 24.05 18.20
CA GLY A 224 -7.85 24.07 17.33
C GLY A 224 -6.51 23.88 18.05
N LYS A 225 -6.51 23.49 19.33
CA LYS A 225 -5.29 23.18 20.08
C LYS A 225 -4.79 21.77 19.79
N SER A 226 -3.49 21.57 19.98
CA SER A 226 -2.83 20.28 19.74
C SER A 226 -2.99 19.33 20.94
N ILE A 227 -3.07 18.03 20.64
CA ILE A 227 -2.83 16.96 21.61
C ILE A 227 -1.46 16.36 21.30
N LYS A 228 -0.57 16.24 22.30
CA LYS A 228 0.82 15.79 22.13
C LYS A 228 1.11 14.58 23.03
N ASN A 229 2.11 13.77 22.65
CA ASN A 229 2.61 12.64 23.43
C ASN A 229 1.54 11.58 23.77
N ILE A 230 0.61 11.35 22.86
CA ILE A 230 -0.37 10.26 22.99
C ILE A 230 0.31 8.98 22.58
N LYS A 231 0.28 7.96 23.44
CA LYS A 231 0.84 6.65 23.12
C LYS A 231 -0.05 5.90 22.13
N ASP A 232 -1.33 5.81 22.46
CA ASP A 232 -2.32 5.04 21.71
C ASP A 232 -3.60 5.86 21.54
N ILE A 233 -4.17 5.81 20.33
CA ILE A 233 -5.53 6.30 20.04
C ILE A 233 -6.28 5.13 19.41
N THR A 234 -7.41 4.75 20.00
CA THR A 234 -8.36 3.82 19.39
C THR A 234 -9.64 4.59 19.05
N ALA A 235 -9.95 4.70 17.77
CA ALA A 235 -11.17 5.35 17.29
C ALA A 235 -12.10 4.31 16.66
N SER A 236 -13.34 4.23 17.13
CA SER A 236 -14.38 3.39 16.52
C SER A 236 -15.09 4.06 15.34
N GLY A 237 -14.97 5.38 15.25
CA GLY A 237 -15.56 6.20 14.18
C GLY A 237 -14.51 6.73 13.19
N THR A 238 -14.90 7.78 12.47
CA THR A 238 -14.06 8.43 11.47
C THR A 238 -12.96 9.29 12.10
N THR A 239 -11.75 9.23 11.56
CA THR A 239 -10.69 10.20 11.84
C THR A 239 -10.49 11.08 10.60
N THR A 240 -10.72 12.38 10.74
CA THR A 240 -10.47 13.36 9.68
C THR A 240 -9.25 14.20 10.06
N THR A 241 -8.23 14.21 9.21
CA THR A 241 -7.02 15.02 9.40
C THR A 241 -6.63 15.68 8.09
N GLY A 242 -6.03 16.87 8.16
CA GLY A 242 -5.44 17.51 6.97
C GLY A 242 -4.22 16.75 6.45
N THR A 243 -3.40 16.19 7.34
CA THR A 243 -2.23 15.38 6.96
C THR A 243 -2.06 14.23 7.95
N LEU A 244 -1.96 13.01 7.43
CA LEU A 244 -1.60 11.82 8.20
C LEU A 244 -0.16 11.44 7.87
N LYS A 245 0.74 11.57 8.85
CA LYS A 245 2.14 11.15 8.73
C LYS A 245 2.38 9.88 9.55
N THR A 246 2.58 8.76 8.88
CA THR A 246 2.93 7.47 9.49
C THR A 246 4.42 7.20 9.30
N THR A 247 5.17 7.06 10.39
CA THR A 247 6.60 6.71 10.35
C THR A 247 6.84 5.20 10.38
N GLY A 248 5.84 4.43 10.85
CA GLY A 248 5.84 2.97 10.84
C GLY A 248 4.81 2.41 9.87
N ASN A 249 4.36 1.18 10.15
CA ASN A 249 3.40 0.47 9.33
C ASN A 249 2.01 1.11 9.38
N ALA A 250 1.37 1.24 8.22
CA ALA A 250 -0.05 1.53 8.09
C ALA A 250 -0.75 0.29 7.52
N SER A 251 -1.74 -0.24 8.23
CA SER A 251 -2.53 -1.39 7.80
C SER A 251 -3.97 -0.94 7.53
N VAL A 252 -4.44 -1.16 6.31
CA VAL A 252 -5.83 -0.92 5.91
C VAL A 252 -6.48 -2.27 5.67
N VAL A 253 -7.48 -2.63 6.49
CA VAL A 253 -8.07 -3.97 6.50
C VAL A 253 -9.10 -4.16 5.39
N SER A 254 -9.70 -3.07 4.91
CA SER A 254 -10.66 -3.06 3.81
C SER A 254 -10.12 -2.19 2.68
N ASP A 255 -10.88 -1.18 2.26
CA ASP A 255 -10.56 -0.41 1.06
C ASP A 255 -9.66 0.78 1.37
N LEU A 256 -8.64 0.98 0.53
CA LEU A 256 -7.87 2.22 0.47
C LEU A 256 -8.30 3.00 -0.78
N SER A 257 -9.04 4.09 -0.58
CA SER A 257 -9.38 5.04 -1.65
C SER A 257 -8.44 6.24 -1.57
N VAL A 258 -7.75 6.54 -2.67
CA VAL A 258 -6.88 7.71 -2.78
C VAL A 258 -7.40 8.59 -3.90
N GLY A 259 -7.91 9.77 -3.54
CA GLY A 259 -8.46 10.74 -4.51
C GLY A 259 -7.38 11.49 -5.31
N GLY A 260 -6.12 11.44 -4.87
CA GLY A 260 -4.98 12.09 -5.52
C GLY A 260 -3.92 11.10 -5.99
N THR A 261 -2.73 11.63 -6.30
CA THR A 261 -1.57 10.81 -6.70
C THR A 261 -1.02 10.03 -5.52
N SER A 262 -0.71 8.75 -5.73
CA SER A 262 0.07 7.93 -4.80
C SER A 262 1.48 7.73 -5.33
N THR A 263 2.49 8.08 -4.52
CA THR A 263 3.90 7.79 -4.80
C THR A 263 4.37 6.67 -3.90
N LEU A 264 4.78 5.54 -4.48
CA LEU A 264 5.26 4.35 -3.77
C LEU A 264 6.73 4.14 -4.16
N ASN A 265 7.64 4.52 -3.26
CA ASN A 265 9.08 4.46 -3.51
C ASN A 265 9.66 3.04 -3.39
N GLY A 266 8.95 2.15 -2.69
CA GLY A 266 9.33 0.75 -2.53
C GLY A 266 8.58 -0.17 -3.49
N PRO A 267 8.90 -1.48 -3.49
CA PRO A 267 8.17 -2.48 -4.26
C PRO A 267 6.69 -2.51 -3.89
N VAL A 268 5.84 -2.69 -4.90
CA VAL A 268 4.39 -2.83 -4.74
C VAL A 268 4.02 -4.28 -5.02
N ASN A 269 3.67 -5.02 -3.96
CA ASN A 269 3.21 -6.41 -4.08
C ASN A 269 1.69 -6.45 -4.18
N ILE A 270 1.17 -7.09 -5.23
CA ILE A 270 -0.27 -7.23 -5.48
C ILE A 270 -0.58 -8.71 -5.53
N ASN A 271 -1.26 -9.22 -4.49
CA ASN A 271 -1.54 -10.65 -4.33
C ASN A 271 -2.69 -11.16 -5.21
N ASN A 272 -3.45 -10.25 -5.83
CA ASN A 272 -4.57 -10.60 -6.69
C ASN A 272 -4.46 -9.81 -8.00
N ASN A 273 -5.37 -8.86 -8.26
CA ASN A 273 -5.43 -8.16 -9.54
C ASN A 273 -5.01 -6.70 -9.41
N LEU A 274 -4.27 -6.22 -10.43
CA LEU A 274 -4.07 -4.79 -10.69
C LEU A 274 -4.94 -4.37 -11.87
N LYS A 275 -5.88 -3.45 -11.64
CA LYS A 275 -6.71 -2.86 -12.69
C LYS A 275 -6.31 -1.40 -12.91
N VAL A 276 -5.82 -1.08 -14.10
CA VAL A 276 -5.45 0.28 -14.51
C VAL A 276 -6.43 0.74 -15.58
N LYS A 277 -7.03 1.92 -15.40
CA LYS A 277 -8.05 2.46 -16.33
C LYS A 277 -7.44 3.10 -17.58
N SER A 278 -6.21 3.60 -17.46
CA SER A 278 -5.47 4.29 -18.51
C SER A 278 -4.12 3.62 -18.69
N ASP A 279 -3.07 4.40 -18.92
CA ASP A 279 -1.77 3.89 -19.31
C ASP A 279 -0.99 3.34 -18.12
N THR A 280 -0.10 2.41 -18.42
CA THR A 280 0.91 1.89 -17.49
C THR A 280 2.28 2.16 -18.08
N TYR A 281 3.10 2.96 -17.40
CA TYR A 281 4.45 3.30 -17.82
C TYR A 281 5.45 2.49 -17.00
N LEU A 282 6.27 1.67 -17.66
CA LEU A 282 7.24 0.79 -17.03
C LEU A 282 8.57 0.90 -17.76
N ASN A 283 9.68 0.91 -17.00
CA ASN A 283 11.01 0.73 -17.59
C ASN A 283 11.22 -0.72 -18.06
N THR A 284 10.65 -1.68 -17.34
CA THR A 284 10.76 -3.11 -17.65
C THR A 284 9.46 -3.81 -17.30
N LEU A 285 8.97 -4.63 -18.22
CA LEU A 285 7.87 -5.55 -18.00
C LEU A 285 8.41 -6.98 -18.07
N SER A 286 8.31 -7.73 -16.98
CA SER A 286 8.68 -9.15 -16.91
C SER A 286 7.47 -9.96 -16.45
N THR A 287 7.14 -11.01 -17.19
CA THR A 287 5.99 -11.88 -16.92
C THR A 287 6.45 -13.33 -16.97
N THR A 288 6.22 -14.09 -15.89
CA THR A 288 6.49 -15.54 -15.84
C THR A 288 5.34 -16.37 -16.40
N GLY A 289 4.12 -15.84 -16.35
CA GLY A 289 2.91 -16.46 -16.88
C GLY A 289 2.52 -15.96 -18.27
N LEU A 290 1.22 -16.00 -18.55
CA LEU A 290 0.67 -15.56 -19.84
C LEU A 290 0.51 -14.03 -19.86
N ALA A 291 0.91 -13.41 -20.98
CA ALA A 291 0.59 -12.03 -21.30
C ALA A 291 -0.42 -11.98 -22.45
N ARG A 292 -1.54 -11.27 -22.26
CA ARG A 292 -2.56 -11.05 -23.28
C ARG A 292 -2.70 -9.58 -23.58
N PHE A 293 -2.40 -9.20 -24.82
CA PHE A 293 -2.61 -7.85 -25.33
C PHE A 293 -3.91 -7.82 -26.13
N GLY A 294 -4.81 -6.89 -25.80
CA GLY A 294 -6.12 -6.79 -26.46
C GLY A 294 -6.05 -6.21 -27.88
N SER A 295 -4.91 -5.64 -28.28
CA SER A 295 -4.74 -4.94 -29.55
C SER A 295 -3.29 -5.10 -30.06
N ARG A 296 -2.60 -3.99 -30.36
CA ARG A 296 -1.30 -3.95 -31.02
C ARG A 296 -0.16 -3.83 -30.00
N ILE A 297 1.00 -4.38 -30.34
CA ILE A 297 2.24 -4.25 -29.58
C ILE A 297 3.22 -3.43 -30.42
N ALA A 298 3.85 -2.41 -29.84
CA ALA A 298 4.94 -1.68 -30.47
C ALA A 298 6.16 -1.63 -29.56
N THR A 299 7.34 -1.71 -30.14
CA THR A 299 8.63 -1.58 -29.43
C THR A 299 9.40 -0.39 -29.97
N ASN A 300 10.43 0.05 -29.26
CA ASN A 300 11.33 1.12 -29.70
C ASN A 300 10.61 2.44 -30.08
N GLY A 301 9.59 2.82 -29.30
CA GLY A 301 8.86 4.07 -29.50
C GLY A 301 8.05 4.16 -30.82
N LEU A 302 7.91 3.05 -31.55
CA LEU A 302 7.14 3.02 -32.79
C LEU A 302 5.65 3.25 -32.52
N ASN A 303 4.95 3.84 -33.50
CA ASN A 303 3.51 4.04 -33.41
C ASN A 303 2.80 2.69 -33.62
N PRO A 304 2.08 2.14 -32.63
CA PRO A 304 1.38 0.87 -32.82
C PRO A 304 0.31 0.93 -33.92
N ASN A 305 -0.16 2.12 -34.32
CA ASN A 305 -1.24 2.29 -35.29
C ASN A 305 -0.77 2.44 -36.75
N ASP A 306 0.55 2.38 -37.01
CA ASP A 306 1.12 2.52 -38.36
C ASP A 306 1.23 1.17 -39.12
N LEU A 307 0.47 0.16 -38.70
CA LEU A 307 0.43 -1.14 -39.37
C LEU A 307 -0.25 -1.04 -40.76
N PRO A 308 0.11 -1.92 -41.72
CA PRO A 308 -0.52 -1.94 -43.03
C PRO A 308 -2.05 -2.05 -42.96
N ALA A 309 -2.72 -1.46 -43.95
CA ALA A 309 -4.19 -1.51 -44.04
C ALA A 309 -4.70 -2.96 -44.06
N GLY A 310 -5.79 -3.22 -43.32
CA GLY A 310 -6.39 -4.55 -43.16
C GLY A 310 -5.86 -5.37 -41.98
N TRP A 311 -4.84 -4.89 -41.25
CA TRP A 311 -4.28 -5.59 -40.09
C TRP A 311 -5.05 -5.22 -38.81
N ALA A 312 -5.82 -6.18 -38.28
CA ALA A 312 -6.63 -6.01 -37.08
C ALA A 312 -5.81 -5.95 -35.77
N GLY A 313 -4.54 -6.37 -35.81
CA GLY A 313 -3.61 -6.40 -34.68
C GLY A 313 -2.19 -6.68 -35.17
N GLY A 314 -1.25 -6.91 -34.25
CA GLY A 314 0.11 -7.33 -34.60
C GLY A 314 1.21 -6.77 -33.71
N VAL A 315 2.45 -7.02 -34.13
CA VAL A 315 3.68 -6.55 -33.48
C VAL A 315 4.41 -5.61 -34.45
N ARG A 316 4.62 -4.37 -34.02
CA ARG A 316 5.39 -3.34 -34.73
C ARG A 316 6.76 -3.18 -34.06
N THR A 317 7.79 -3.75 -34.68
CA THR A 317 9.16 -3.77 -34.14
C THR A 317 10.19 -3.54 -35.24
N TYR A 318 11.45 -3.29 -34.87
CA TYR A 318 12.58 -3.32 -35.79
C TYR A 318 13.09 -4.75 -35.96
N ASP A 319 13.48 -5.38 -34.86
CA ASP A 319 14.08 -6.71 -34.86
C ASP A 319 13.19 -7.72 -34.12
N LEU A 320 13.08 -8.92 -34.68
CA LEU A 320 12.50 -10.08 -34.02
C LEU A 320 13.53 -11.20 -33.99
N TYR A 321 14.16 -11.40 -32.83
CA TYR A 321 15.06 -12.52 -32.60
C TYR A 321 14.35 -13.62 -31.82
N ALA A 322 14.06 -14.74 -32.48
CA ALA A 322 13.33 -15.86 -31.90
C ALA A 322 14.20 -17.12 -31.89
N SER A 323 14.35 -17.75 -30.72
CA SER A 323 15.03 -19.05 -30.58
C SER A 323 14.20 -20.23 -31.09
N GLY A 324 12.93 -19.98 -31.42
CA GLY A 324 11.97 -20.97 -31.87
C GLY A 324 11.50 -20.72 -33.30
N THR A 325 10.18 -20.77 -33.50
CA THR A 325 9.55 -20.57 -34.81
C THR A 325 8.75 -19.28 -34.82
N VAL A 326 8.89 -18.49 -35.88
CA VAL A 326 8.00 -17.37 -36.19
C VAL A 326 7.08 -17.82 -37.32
N GLY A 327 5.78 -17.86 -37.06
CA GLY A 327 4.81 -18.41 -38.00
C GLY A 327 3.55 -17.57 -38.14
N VAL A 328 2.90 -17.72 -39.27
CA VAL A 328 1.59 -17.13 -39.59
C VAL A 328 0.58 -18.23 -39.87
N GLY A 329 -0.67 -18.02 -39.46
CA GLY A 329 -1.69 -19.07 -39.53
C GLY A 329 -3.02 -18.66 -38.91
N THR A 330 -4.04 -19.51 -39.04
CA THR A 330 -5.38 -19.34 -38.44
C THR A 330 -5.91 -20.68 -37.95
N GLY A 331 -6.86 -20.67 -37.02
CA GLY A 331 -7.52 -21.89 -36.54
C GLY A 331 -6.56 -22.93 -35.95
N LYS A 332 -5.51 -22.50 -35.24
CA LYS A 332 -4.44 -23.37 -34.69
C LYS A 332 -3.58 -24.07 -35.75
N THR A 333 -3.61 -23.62 -37.01
CA THR A 333 -2.80 -24.18 -38.10
C THR A 333 -1.80 -23.14 -38.60
N VAL A 334 -0.51 -23.48 -38.59
CA VAL A 334 0.55 -22.67 -39.20
C VAL A 334 0.59 -22.91 -40.71
N LYS A 335 0.54 -21.83 -41.51
CA LYS A 335 0.54 -21.88 -42.98
C LYS A 335 1.90 -21.52 -43.59
N ALA A 336 2.66 -20.66 -42.91
CA ALA A 336 4.04 -20.36 -43.27
C ALA A 336 4.83 -20.04 -42.00
N TYR A 337 6.14 -20.33 -42.00
CA TYR A 337 7.00 -20.05 -40.86
C TYR A 337 8.48 -19.98 -41.23
N MET A 338 9.27 -19.41 -40.30
CA MET A 338 10.72 -19.55 -40.21
C MET A 338 11.05 -20.25 -38.89
N ASN A 339 11.82 -21.34 -38.91
CA ASN A 339 12.19 -22.09 -37.71
C ASN A 339 13.62 -21.78 -37.26
N ASN A 340 14.02 -22.36 -36.11
CA ASN A 340 15.32 -22.14 -35.49
C ASN A 340 16.52 -22.64 -36.32
N ALA A 341 16.29 -23.52 -37.30
CA ALA A 341 17.29 -23.99 -38.24
C ALA A 341 17.42 -23.06 -39.46
N GLY A 342 16.68 -21.95 -39.50
CA GLY A 342 16.67 -21.00 -40.61
C GLY A 342 15.86 -21.44 -41.82
N ASN A 343 15.10 -22.54 -41.72
CA ASN A 343 14.27 -23.01 -42.82
C ASN A 343 13.02 -22.12 -42.96
N ILE A 344 12.72 -21.76 -44.20
CA ILE A 344 11.48 -21.05 -44.56
C ILE A 344 10.52 -22.07 -45.18
N TYR A 345 9.35 -22.24 -44.57
CA TYR A 345 8.28 -23.07 -45.10
C TYR A 345 7.07 -22.20 -45.47
N ALA A 346 6.51 -22.44 -46.65
CA ALA A 346 5.25 -21.84 -47.09
C ALA A 346 4.40 -22.90 -47.78
N SER A 347 3.17 -23.14 -47.28
CA SER A 347 2.24 -24.08 -47.91
C SER A 347 1.51 -23.50 -49.15
N GLY A 348 1.81 -22.25 -49.50
CA GLY A 348 1.19 -21.52 -50.61
C GLY A 348 2.25 -20.97 -51.55
N ASN A 349 1.98 -19.81 -52.16
CA ASN A 349 2.91 -19.18 -53.10
C ASN A 349 4.02 -18.42 -52.37
N LEU A 350 5.25 -18.51 -52.89
CA LEU A 350 6.35 -17.58 -52.60
C LEU A 350 6.45 -16.58 -53.76
N THR A 351 6.09 -15.32 -53.51
CA THR A 351 6.24 -14.23 -54.49
C THR A 351 7.41 -13.36 -54.08
N ALA A 352 8.50 -13.39 -54.86
CA ALA A 352 9.71 -12.63 -54.62
C ALA A 352 10.17 -11.96 -55.92
N GLY A 353 10.84 -10.80 -55.81
CA GLY A 353 11.43 -10.15 -56.99
C GLY A 353 12.54 -11.00 -57.61
N THR A 354 13.42 -11.56 -56.78
CA THR A 354 14.51 -12.45 -57.20
C THR A 354 14.67 -13.58 -56.19
N ILE A 355 14.91 -14.80 -56.69
CA ILE A 355 15.29 -15.96 -55.88
C ILE A 355 16.73 -16.35 -56.27
N ILE A 356 17.67 -16.20 -55.33
CA ILE A 356 19.05 -16.63 -55.49
C ILE A 356 19.30 -17.81 -54.57
N SER A 357 19.67 -18.95 -55.13
CA SER A 357 20.07 -20.13 -54.38
C SER A 357 21.56 -20.37 -54.57
N ASN A 358 22.32 -20.45 -53.48
CA ASN A 358 23.73 -20.87 -53.48
C ASN A 358 23.88 -22.40 -53.66
N GLY A 359 22.77 -23.14 -53.56
CA GLY A 359 22.70 -24.58 -53.78
C GLY A 359 21.73 -24.90 -54.91
N THR A 360 20.95 -25.97 -54.73
CA THR A 360 20.01 -26.46 -55.76
C THR A 360 18.62 -25.85 -55.59
N ILE A 361 17.93 -25.62 -56.70
CA ILE A 361 16.48 -25.42 -56.73
C ILE A 361 15.86 -26.73 -57.20
N GLU A 362 15.20 -27.44 -56.28
CA GLU A 362 14.49 -28.70 -56.57
C GLU A 362 12.99 -28.46 -56.64
N SER A 363 12.35 -28.95 -57.70
CA SER A 363 10.90 -28.93 -57.86
C SER A 363 10.40 -30.34 -58.09
N THR A 364 9.42 -30.77 -57.28
CA THR A 364 8.71 -32.05 -57.48
C THR A 364 7.77 -32.01 -58.68
N GLY A 365 7.43 -30.80 -59.15
CA GLY A 365 6.59 -30.56 -60.31
C GLY A 365 7.37 -29.91 -61.45
N ARG A 366 6.76 -28.93 -62.11
CA ARG A 366 7.37 -28.22 -63.24
C ARG A 366 8.02 -26.92 -62.77
N ILE A 367 9.15 -26.57 -63.39
CA ILE A 367 9.69 -25.22 -63.37
C ILE A 367 9.18 -24.50 -64.62
N LYS A 368 8.49 -23.36 -64.45
CA LYS A 368 7.98 -22.54 -65.55
C LYS A 368 8.68 -21.18 -65.52
N ALA A 369 9.39 -20.86 -66.59
CA ALA A 369 9.90 -19.52 -66.85
C ALA A 369 8.93 -18.75 -67.76
N GLY A 370 8.80 -17.43 -67.56
CA GLY A 370 7.98 -16.56 -68.41
C GLY A 370 8.66 -16.22 -69.75
N GLU A 371 9.99 -16.18 -69.77
CA GLU A 371 10.81 -15.88 -70.94
C GLU A 371 11.73 -17.06 -71.26
N TYR A 372 12.91 -17.12 -70.63
CA TYR A 372 13.96 -18.09 -70.94
C TYR A 372 14.65 -18.62 -69.67
N LEU A 373 15.21 -19.83 -69.74
CA LEU A 373 16.11 -20.36 -68.71
C LEU A 373 17.56 -20.11 -69.11
N HIS A 374 18.28 -19.27 -68.36
CA HIS A 374 19.71 -19.06 -68.58
C HIS A 374 20.53 -20.06 -67.77
N LEU A 375 21.14 -21.02 -68.46
CA LEU A 375 22.04 -22.01 -67.87
C LEU A 375 23.48 -21.50 -67.91
N ASN A 376 24.03 -21.08 -66.77
CA ASN A 376 25.41 -20.56 -66.71
C ASN A 376 26.48 -21.65 -66.85
N GLY A 377 26.14 -22.89 -66.49
CA GLY A 377 27.05 -24.02 -66.64
C GLY A 377 27.40 -24.27 -68.10
N GLN A 378 28.69 -24.17 -68.42
CA GLN A 378 29.23 -24.53 -69.73
C GLN A 378 29.72 -25.98 -69.71
N ALA A 379 29.32 -26.73 -70.73
CA ALA A 379 29.71 -28.11 -70.94
C ALA A 379 30.47 -28.26 -72.25
N THR A 380 31.47 -29.14 -72.26
CA THR A 380 32.23 -29.49 -73.47
C THR A 380 31.63 -30.73 -74.10
N LEU A 381 31.36 -30.67 -75.40
CA LEU A 381 30.86 -31.81 -76.16
C LEU A 381 31.74 -33.06 -75.94
N ASN A 382 31.11 -34.22 -75.79
CA ASN A 382 31.72 -35.53 -75.49
C ASN A 382 32.42 -35.66 -74.12
N ALA A 383 32.51 -34.60 -73.32
CA ALA A 383 33.05 -34.70 -71.97
C ALA A 383 32.11 -35.49 -71.05
N LYS A 384 32.68 -36.10 -70.00
CA LYS A 384 31.93 -36.89 -69.02
C LYS A 384 30.90 -36.01 -68.30
N CYS A 385 29.69 -36.53 -68.11
CA CYS A 385 28.62 -35.88 -67.36
C CYS A 385 27.88 -36.90 -66.48
N THR A 386 27.24 -36.41 -65.42
CA THR A 386 26.39 -37.22 -64.54
C THR A 386 25.47 -36.30 -63.72
N PRO A 387 24.24 -36.71 -63.41
CA PRO A 387 23.54 -37.89 -63.95
C PRO A 387 23.12 -37.68 -65.42
N ASN A 388 22.66 -38.75 -66.07
CA ASN A 388 21.97 -38.63 -67.36
C ASN A 388 20.71 -37.74 -67.20
N GLY A 389 20.35 -37.00 -68.25
CA GLY A 389 19.19 -36.11 -68.27
C GLY A 389 19.48 -34.67 -67.87
N LEU A 390 20.71 -34.33 -67.46
CA LEU A 390 21.10 -32.91 -67.30
C LEU A 390 21.00 -32.17 -68.64
N VAL A 391 20.54 -30.91 -68.58
CA VAL A 391 20.51 -29.99 -69.72
C VAL A 391 21.49 -28.86 -69.42
N GLY A 392 22.34 -28.53 -70.40
CA GLY A 392 23.37 -27.49 -70.29
C GLY A 392 23.57 -26.78 -71.62
N ARG A 393 24.64 -25.99 -71.73
CA ARG A 393 25.05 -25.36 -72.98
C ARG A 393 26.54 -25.43 -73.23
N ASP A 394 26.97 -25.34 -74.48
CA ASP A 394 28.37 -25.08 -74.82
C ASP A 394 28.73 -23.59 -74.65
N SER A 395 30.00 -23.24 -74.88
CA SER A 395 30.49 -21.85 -74.77
C SER A 395 29.88 -20.89 -75.80
N THR A 396 29.30 -21.41 -76.87
CA THR A 396 28.62 -20.65 -77.93
C THR A 396 27.11 -20.50 -77.70
N GLY A 397 26.55 -21.22 -76.72
CA GLY A 397 25.14 -21.20 -76.38
C GLY A 397 24.30 -22.35 -76.93
N ARG A 398 24.91 -23.36 -77.59
CA ARG A 398 24.17 -24.53 -78.08
C ARG A 398 23.73 -25.41 -76.93
N VAL A 399 22.50 -25.90 -76.99
CA VAL A 399 21.93 -26.78 -75.96
C VAL A 399 22.58 -28.16 -76.02
N LEU A 400 23.04 -28.63 -74.86
CA LEU A 400 23.60 -29.98 -74.67
C LEU A 400 22.74 -30.77 -73.69
N SER A 401 22.70 -32.09 -73.85
CA SER A 401 22.08 -33.02 -72.90
C SER A 401 23.08 -34.09 -72.46
N CYS A 402 23.04 -34.48 -71.19
CA CYS A 402 23.84 -35.59 -70.69
C CYS A 402 23.16 -36.93 -71.02
N VAL A 403 23.76 -37.68 -71.94
CA VAL A 403 23.25 -38.98 -72.39
C VAL A 403 24.36 -40.01 -72.30
N ASN A 404 24.07 -41.16 -71.69
CA ASN A 404 25.05 -42.25 -71.48
C ASN A 404 26.37 -41.78 -70.86
N GLY A 405 26.30 -40.83 -69.92
CA GLY A 405 27.45 -40.29 -69.20
C GLY A 405 28.32 -39.32 -70.00
N LYS A 406 27.88 -38.85 -71.17
CA LYS A 406 28.59 -37.84 -71.98
C LYS A 406 27.68 -36.69 -72.41
N TRP A 407 28.24 -35.48 -72.46
CA TRP A 407 27.55 -34.32 -73.03
C TRP A 407 27.42 -34.49 -74.54
N GLN A 408 26.19 -34.47 -75.03
CA GLN A 408 25.87 -34.59 -76.45
C GLN A 408 25.06 -33.37 -76.90
N THR A 409 25.12 -33.04 -78.19
CA THR A 409 24.22 -32.04 -78.76
C THR A 409 22.78 -32.47 -78.52
N ALA A 410 21.92 -31.54 -78.09
CA ALA A 410 20.49 -31.78 -77.98
C ALA A 410 19.80 -31.83 -79.35
N SER A 411 20.45 -32.46 -80.34
CA SER A 411 19.83 -32.92 -81.57
C SER A 411 19.25 -34.31 -81.28
N GLY A 412 18.01 -34.54 -81.72
CA GLY A 412 17.42 -35.88 -81.66
C GLY A 412 18.32 -36.90 -82.38
N ASP A 413 17.99 -38.18 -82.28
CA ASP A 413 18.72 -39.32 -82.89
C ASP A 413 18.80 -39.30 -84.45
N GLY A 414 18.68 -38.13 -85.08
CA GLY A 414 18.80 -37.90 -86.52
C GLY A 414 20.17 -37.41 -86.96
N LEU A 415 20.28 -37.23 -88.28
CA LEU A 415 21.50 -36.91 -89.04
C LEU A 415 22.38 -35.84 -88.35
N LYS A 416 23.65 -36.17 -88.08
CA LYS A 416 24.71 -35.30 -87.52
C LYS A 416 25.26 -34.28 -88.52
N GLY A 417 24.32 -33.68 -89.26
CA GLY A 417 24.55 -32.70 -90.32
C GLY A 417 24.65 -33.28 -91.73
N ILE A 418 24.51 -32.39 -92.71
CA ILE A 418 24.71 -32.66 -94.14
C ILE A 418 25.84 -31.78 -94.66
N PHE A 419 26.59 -32.25 -95.65
CA PHE A 419 27.56 -31.42 -96.36
C PHE A 419 27.51 -31.65 -97.87
N ILE A 420 27.87 -30.62 -98.64
CA ILE A 420 27.88 -30.68 -100.10
C ILE A 420 29.28 -30.39 -100.61
N THR A 421 29.77 -31.30 -101.44
CA THR A 421 31.07 -31.20 -102.11
C THR A 421 30.85 -31.02 -103.60
N ILE A 422 31.73 -30.29 -104.26
CA ILE A 422 31.82 -30.26 -105.71
C ILE A 422 33.19 -30.78 -106.13
N THR A 423 33.24 -31.63 -107.15
CA THR A 423 34.47 -31.99 -107.84
C THR A 423 34.35 -31.53 -109.29
N ASP A 424 35.21 -30.58 -109.68
CA ASP A 424 35.36 -30.14 -111.06
C ASP A 424 36.76 -30.50 -111.60
N GLN A 425 36.89 -30.57 -112.93
CA GLN A 425 38.13 -31.00 -113.59
C GLN A 425 39.28 -29.97 -113.49
N VAL A 426 39.02 -28.74 -113.03
CA VAL A 426 39.96 -27.62 -113.05
C VAL A 426 40.54 -27.29 -111.66
N SER A 427 39.71 -27.42 -110.63
CA SER A 427 39.93 -26.94 -109.26
C SER A 427 39.97 -28.08 -108.24
N GLY A 428 39.60 -29.31 -108.66
CA GLY A 428 39.57 -30.48 -107.79
C GLY A 428 38.42 -30.48 -106.79
N TYR A 429 38.61 -31.15 -105.65
CA TYR A 429 37.59 -31.29 -104.60
C TYR A 429 37.40 -29.98 -103.84
N LYS A 430 36.16 -29.49 -103.77
CA LYS A 430 35.78 -28.28 -103.05
C LYS A 430 34.61 -28.53 -102.11
N CYS A 431 34.75 -28.07 -100.87
CA CYS A 431 33.64 -27.99 -99.94
C CYS A 431 32.79 -26.76 -100.23
N VAL A 432 31.50 -26.94 -100.51
CA VAL A 432 30.60 -25.84 -100.91
C VAL A 432 29.59 -25.52 -99.81
N ILE A 433 29.06 -26.54 -99.15
CA ILE A 433 28.27 -26.36 -97.93
C ILE A 433 28.90 -27.26 -96.87
N PRO A 434 29.65 -26.70 -95.90
CA PRO A 434 30.22 -27.50 -94.82
C PRO A 434 29.13 -28.05 -93.91
N ASN A 435 29.42 -29.17 -93.24
CA ASN A 435 28.57 -29.70 -92.19
C ASN A 435 28.49 -28.67 -91.04
N SER A 436 27.29 -28.35 -90.58
CA SER A 436 27.05 -27.41 -89.47
C SER A 436 27.72 -27.83 -88.17
N ASP A 437 27.95 -29.13 -87.97
CA ASP A 437 28.50 -29.71 -86.75
C ASP A 437 30.03 -29.70 -86.74
N THR A 438 30.68 -29.80 -87.92
CA THR A 438 32.14 -29.85 -88.04
C THR A 438 32.76 -28.58 -88.65
N GLY A 439 31.96 -27.71 -89.26
CA GLY A 439 32.43 -26.55 -90.01
C GLY A 439 33.22 -26.91 -91.29
N THR A 440 33.27 -28.18 -91.67
CA THR A 440 33.99 -28.69 -92.86
C THR A 440 33.12 -29.68 -93.62
N CYS A 441 33.49 -30.07 -94.85
CA CYS A 441 32.78 -31.12 -95.59
C CYS A 441 33.19 -32.51 -95.13
N ALA A 442 32.85 -32.82 -93.88
CA ALA A 442 33.22 -34.04 -93.21
C ALA A 442 32.22 -34.36 -92.09
N CYS A 443 32.03 -35.65 -91.80
CA CYS A 443 31.24 -36.07 -90.64
C CYS A 443 32.04 -35.96 -89.34
N PRO A 444 31.37 -35.73 -88.20
CA PRO A 444 32.04 -35.72 -86.91
C PRO A 444 32.82 -37.03 -86.69
N GLY A 445 34.13 -36.95 -86.42
CA GLY A 445 34.99 -38.12 -86.16
C GLY A 445 35.67 -38.77 -87.37
N SER A 446 35.57 -38.19 -88.56
CA SER A 446 36.22 -38.70 -89.78
C SER A 446 37.76 -38.52 -89.79
N THR A 447 38.49 -39.54 -90.27
CA THR A 447 39.95 -39.52 -90.50
C THR A 447 40.29 -39.47 -92.00
N TYR A 448 41.40 -38.79 -92.36
CA TYR A 448 41.83 -38.59 -93.76
C TYR A 448 42.13 -39.90 -94.50
N SER A 449 41.48 -40.12 -95.65
CA SER A 449 41.84 -41.17 -96.62
C SER A 449 42.49 -40.54 -97.86
N PRO A 450 43.67 -41.00 -98.32
CA PRO A 450 44.34 -40.47 -99.52
C PRO A 450 43.54 -40.67 -100.82
N GLN A 451 42.63 -41.66 -100.84
CA GLN A 451 41.88 -42.04 -102.04
C GLN A 451 40.53 -41.31 -102.16
N PHE A 452 39.97 -40.86 -101.04
CA PHE A 452 38.63 -40.27 -100.98
C PHE A 452 38.53 -38.97 -100.15
N GLY A 453 39.63 -38.46 -99.58
CA GLY A 453 39.60 -37.29 -98.68
C GLY A 453 38.93 -37.57 -97.33
N TYR A 454 38.55 -36.51 -96.58
CA TYR A 454 37.86 -36.59 -95.26
C TYR A 454 36.35 -36.92 -95.38
N ILE A 455 35.96 -37.90 -96.19
CA ILE A 455 34.54 -38.19 -96.45
C ILE A 455 34.11 -39.42 -95.66
N SER A 456 33.42 -39.23 -94.53
CA SER A 456 32.76 -40.31 -93.77
C SER A 456 31.23 -40.20 -93.77
N GLY A 457 30.67 -39.52 -94.77
CA GLY A 457 29.22 -39.35 -94.93
C GLY A 457 28.63 -40.34 -95.93
N THR A 458 27.35 -40.68 -95.73
CA THR A 458 26.58 -41.45 -96.71
C THR A 458 26.25 -40.52 -97.88
N LEU A 459 26.66 -40.85 -99.10
CA LEU A 459 26.25 -40.12 -100.30
C LEU A 459 24.74 -40.29 -100.48
N ILE A 460 24.00 -39.19 -100.37
CA ILE A 460 22.55 -39.18 -100.49
C ILE A 460 22.12 -38.88 -101.91
N ALA A 461 22.85 -37.98 -102.58
CA ALA A 461 22.57 -37.61 -103.96
C ALA A 461 23.84 -37.12 -104.67
N GLU A 462 23.96 -37.45 -105.95
CA GLU A 462 24.96 -36.92 -106.85
C GLU A 462 24.26 -36.26 -108.04
N TYR A 463 24.69 -35.07 -108.40
CA TYR A 463 24.26 -34.34 -109.58
C TYR A 463 25.47 -34.07 -110.46
N ASN A 464 25.41 -34.51 -111.71
CA ASN A 464 26.41 -34.18 -112.73
C ASN A 464 25.93 -32.98 -113.55
N ASP A 465 26.67 -31.88 -113.50
CA ASP A 465 26.47 -30.71 -114.36
C ASP A 465 27.53 -30.71 -115.45
N GLU A 466 27.18 -31.26 -116.62
CA GLU A 466 28.07 -31.37 -117.77
C GLU A 466 27.98 -30.11 -118.63
N ARG A 467 29.11 -29.42 -118.83
CA ARG A 467 29.20 -28.24 -119.69
C ARG A 467 30.16 -28.51 -120.82
N CYS A 468 29.68 -28.34 -122.05
CA CYS A 468 30.47 -28.44 -123.27
C CYS A 468 30.71 -27.04 -123.84
N SER A 469 31.92 -26.79 -124.35
CA SER A 469 32.37 -25.47 -124.82
C SER A 469 31.69 -24.96 -126.11
N GLY A 470 30.82 -25.76 -126.75
CA GLY A 470 30.01 -25.34 -127.88
C GLY A 470 30.84 -24.98 -129.11
N GLY A 471 31.54 -25.96 -129.68
CA GLY A 471 32.30 -25.81 -130.92
C GLY A 471 32.80 -27.15 -131.46
N LYS A 472 33.17 -27.19 -132.75
CA LYS A 472 33.44 -28.42 -133.54
C LYS A 472 34.51 -29.39 -133.01
N ASN A 473 35.19 -29.06 -131.89
CA ASN A 473 36.05 -29.91 -131.07
C ASN A 473 35.66 -29.74 -129.59
N ASP A 474 34.50 -30.27 -129.20
CA ASP A 474 33.95 -30.06 -127.85
C ASP A 474 34.77 -30.79 -126.77
N HIS A 475 35.33 -30.02 -125.83
CA HIS A 475 35.77 -30.54 -124.54
C HIS A 475 34.61 -30.36 -123.56
N CYS A 476 33.92 -31.46 -123.24
CA CYS A 476 32.91 -31.49 -122.18
C CYS A 476 33.60 -31.75 -120.84
N TYR A 477 33.29 -30.95 -119.83
CA TYR A 477 33.71 -31.20 -118.46
C TYR A 477 32.48 -31.43 -117.57
N SER A 478 32.57 -32.47 -116.75
CA SER A 478 31.54 -32.86 -115.79
C SER A 478 31.89 -32.33 -114.41
N ASN A 479 30.95 -31.63 -113.78
CA ASN A 479 31.06 -31.17 -112.39
C ASN A 479 30.13 -31.98 -111.50
N TYR A 480 30.69 -32.78 -110.60
CA TYR A 480 29.92 -33.61 -109.70
C TYR A 480 29.63 -32.86 -108.40
N ARG A 481 28.35 -32.55 -108.15
CA ARG A 481 27.88 -32.06 -106.85
C ARG A 481 27.34 -33.24 -106.05
N ARG A 482 27.90 -33.48 -104.88
CA ARG A 482 27.54 -34.60 -104.00
C ARG A 482 27.02 -34.08 -102.67
N LEU A 483 25.82 -34.49 -102.31
CA LEU A 483 25.22 -34.27 -101.00
C LEU A 483 25.48 -35.49 -100.12
N TYR A 484 26.10 -35.27 -98.98
CA TYR A 484 26.35 -36.29 -97.98
C TYR A 484 25.55 -36.00 -96.72
N ALA A 485 25.08 -37.06 -96.08
CA ALA A 485 24.53 -36.98 -94.73
C ALA A 485 25.40 -37.77 -93.76
N CYS A 486 25.56 -37.21 -92.57
CA CYS A 486 26.27 -37.81 -91.46
C CYS A 486 25.27 -38.46 -90.52
N GLN A 487 25.58 -39.67 -90.07
CA GLN A 487 24.78 -40.37 -89.06
C GLN A 487 25.21 -39.99 -87.65
#